data_AF-A0A954HIS3-F1
#
_entry.id   AF-A0A954HIS3-F1
#
_cell.length_a   1.000
_cell.length_b   1.000
_cell.length_c   1.000
_cell.angle_alpha   90.00
_cell.angle_beta   90.00
_cell.angle_gamma   90.00
#
_symmetry.space_group_name_H-M   'P 1'
#
loop_
_entity.id
_entity.type
_entity.pdbx_description
1 polymer ?
#
loop_
_entity_poly.entity_id
_entity_poly.type
_entity_poly.pdbx_seq_one_letter_code
_entity_poly.pdbx_strand_id
1 'polypeptide(L)'
;MCLRIMLVLAAACSLLAAGDVFAREVQVNEMLAKYIAQREQEFDEIPAQRQSELAELSEFVRQQGVSGKPALLTFICTHNSRRSHLCQIWAATAAAYYGIENVRTFSGGTEATAFNPRAIA
;
A
#
# COMPACT_ATOMS: atom_id res chain seq x y z
N MET A 1 7.12 9.85 3.67
CA MET A 1 5.87 9.94 2.89
C MET A 1 5.50 8.62 2.21
N CYS A 2 6.41 7.92 1.52
CA CYS A 2 6.11 6.61 0.89
C CYS A 2 6.04 5.42 1.86
N LEU A 3 6.57 5.55 3.08
CA LEU A 3 6.67 4.44 4.01
C LEU A 3 5.44 4.25 4.93
N ARG A 4 4.55 5.24 4.97
CA ARG A 4 3.37 5.25 5.85
C ARG A 4 2.10 4.77 5.12
N ILE A 5 2.26 4.08 3.99
CA ILE A 5 1.18 3.45 3.20
C ILE A 5 0.73 2.13 3.84
N MET A 6 1.49 1.57 4.79
CA MET A 6 1.13 0.28 5.40
C MET A 6 -0.17 0.31 6.23
N LEU A 7 -0.61 1.50 6.69
CA LEU A 7 -1.92 1.65 7.34
C LEU A 7 -3.09 1.26 6.41
N VAL A 8 -2.88 1.29 5.08
CA VAL A 8 -3.95 1.18 4.06
C VAL A 8 -4.56 -0.21 3.99
N LEU A 9 -3.89 -1.25 4.52
CA LEU A 9 -4.35 -2.63 4.35
C LEU A 9 -4.49 -3.39 5.66
N ALA A 10 -3.79 -3.00 6.73
CA ALA A 10 -4.01 -3.56 8.07
C ALA A 10 -5.43 -3.28 8.60
N ALA A 11 -5.92 -2.04 8.41
CA ALA A 11 -7.25 -1.64 8.89
C ALA A 11 -8.41 -2.30 8.11
N ALA A 12 -8.14 -2.79 6.89
CA ALA A 12 -9.11 -3.56 6.11
C ALA A 12 -9.27 -5.00 6.61
N CYS A 13 -8.27 -5.56 7.30
CA CYS A 13 -8.27 -6.94 7.78
C CYS A 13 -8.96 -7.15 9.14
N SER A 14 -9.01 -6.14 10.01
CA SER A 14 -9.49 -6.34 11.39
C SER A 14 -11.01 -6.34 11.58
N LEU A 15 -11.83 -6.05 10.54
CA LEU A 15 -13.28 -5.94 10.73
C LEU A 15 -14.16 -7.01 10.07
N LEU A 16 -13.68 -7.81 9.11
CA LEU A 16 -14.57 -8.75 8.41
C LEU A 16 -13.86 -10.06 8.05
N ALA A 17 -13.81 -10.95 9.02
CA ALA A 17 -13.90 -12.39 8.78
C ALA A 17 -15.27 -12.69 8.13
N ALA A 18 -15.39 -12.47 6.82
CA ALA A 18 -16.54 -12.91 6.04
C ALA A 18 -16.12 -13.16 4.58
N GLY A 19 -15.77 -14.42 4.31
CA GLY A 19 -15.80 -15.04 2.97
C GLY A 19 -14.64 -14.68 2.03
N ASP A 20 -13.75 -15.64 1.82
CA ASP A 20 -13.07 -15.96 0.54
C ASP A 20 -12.24 -14.87 -0.19
N VAL A 21 -11.89 -13.74 0.43
CA VAL A 21 -11.01 -12.71 -0.22
C VAL A 21 -9.52 -12.88 0.12
N PHE A 22 -9.17 -13.64 1.17
CA PHE A 22 -7.80 -13.82 1.64
C PHE A 22 -7.31 -15.24 1.33
N ALA A 23 -6.78 -15.48 0.14
CA ALA A 23 -6.52 -16.84 -0.34
C ALA A 23 -5.04 -17.19 -0.55
N ARG A 24 -4.08 -16.40 -0.04
CA ARG A 24 -2.67 -16.80 -0.13
C ARG A 24 -1.77 -16.25 0.98
N GLU A 25 -1.13 -17.15 1.73
CA GLU A 25 0.07 -16.81 2.50
C GLU A 25 1.19 -16.45 1.52
N VAL A 26 1.54 -15.17 1.44
CA VAL A 26 2.70 -14.73 0.68
C VAL A 26 3.91 -14.82 1.60
N GLN A 27 4.87 -15.67 1.22
CA GLN A 27 6.16 -15.73 1.91
C GLN A 27 6.97 -14.46 1.59
N VAL A 28 6.87 -13.46 2.47
CA VAL A 28 7.67 -12.24 2.42
C VAL A 28 9.05 -12.50 3.01
N ASN A 29 10.10 -11.90 2.44
CA ASN A 29 11.46 -12.02 2.96
C ASN A 29 11.52 -11.60 4.45
N GLU A 30 12.25 -12.34 5.28
CA GLU A 30 12.30 -12.11 6.73
C GLU A 30 12.74 -10.69 7.12
N MET A 31 13.70 -10.11 6.40
CA MET A 31 14.13 -8.73 6.68
C MET A 31 13.02 -7.72 6.36
N LEU A 32 12.28 -7.95 5.28
CA LEU A 32 11.17 -7.12 4.89
C LEU A 32 10.00 -7.27 5.88
N ALA A 33 9.70 -8.48 6.35
CA ALA A 33 8.69 -8.72 7.38
C ALA A 33 9.04 -8.00 8.70
N LYS A 34 10.29 -8.09 9.15
CA LYS A 34 10.78 -7.33 10.32
C LYS A 34 10.66 -5.83 10.12
N TYR A 35 11.03 -5.34 8.94
CA TYR A 35 10.92 -3.92 8.63
C TYR A 35 9.47 -3.44 8.66
N ILE A 36 8.54 -4.21 8.07
CA ILE A 36 7.10 -3.94 8.09
C ILE A 36 6.60 -3.83 9.54
N ALA A 37 6.86 -4.84 10.36
CA ALA A 37 6.41 -4.88 11.76
C ALA A 37 6.93 -3.69 12.59
N GLN A 38 8.16 -3.22 12.33
CA GLN A 38 8.69 -2.03 12.99
C GLN A 38 7.97 -0.75 12.57
N ARG A 39 7.56 -0.63 11.30
CA ARG A 39 6.85 0.56 10.80
C ARG A 39 5.39 0.59 11.22
N GLU A 40 4.78 -0.56 11.46
CA GLU A 40 3.42 -0.66 12.03
C GLU A 40 3.33 0.01 13.41
N GLN A 41 4.40 0.00 14.20
CA GLN A 41 4.46 0.66 15.51
C GLN A 41 4.41 2.20 15.43
N GLU A 42 4.67 2.78 14.25
CA GLU A 42 4.70 4.23 14.02
C GLU A 42 3.37 4.75 13.45
N PHE A 43 2.33 3.91 13.38
CA PHE A 43 1.06 4.27 12.77
C PHE A 43 0.33 5.40 13.50
N ASP A 44 0.47 5.47 14.82
CA ASP A 44 -0.07 6.55 15.64
C ASP A 44 0.56 7.91 15.32
N GLU A 45 1.71 7.94 14.65
CA GLU A 45 2.36 9.17 14.18
C GLU A 45 1.78 9.71 12.86
N ILE A 46 0.82 9.01 12.24
CA ILE A 46 0.14 9.48 11.03
C ILE A 46 -0.90 10.53 11.44
N PRO A 47 -0.86 11.77 10.90
CA PRO A 47 -1.85 12.79 11.23
C PRO A 47 -3.27 12.31 10.95
N ALA A 48 -4.24 12.65 11.81
CA ALA A 48 -5.62 12.19 11.72
C ALA A 48 -6.27 12.44 10.35
N GLN A 49 -6.02 13.62 9.75
CA GLN A 49 -6.49 13.93 8.39
C GLN A 49 -6.01 12.89 7.37
N ARG A 50 -4.73 12.49 7.47
CA ARG A 50 -4.17 11.50 6.56
C ARG A 50 -4.72 10.11 6.83
N GLN A 51 -5.00 9.75 8.09
CA GLN A 51 -5.66 8.49 8.41
C GLN A 51 -7.05 8.40 7.74
N SER A 52 -7.82 9.49 7.75
CA SER A 52 -9.13 9.55 7.06
C SER A 52 -9.02 9.27 5.56
N GLU A 53 -8.07 9.92 4.86
CA GLU A 53 -7.83 9.69 3.42
C GLU A 53 -7.39 8.23 3.13
N LEU A 54 -6.60 7.64 4.02
CA LEU A 54 -6.15 6.24 3.89
C LEU A 54 -7.31 5.27 4.14
N ALA A 55 -8.24 5.61 5.04
CA ALA A 55 -9.44 4.83 5.31
C ALA A 55 -10.36 4.80 4.08
N GLU A 56 -10.60 5.94 3.43
CA GLU A 56 -11.38 6.01 2.19
C GLU A 56 -10.77 5.14 1.07
N LEU A 57 -9.44 5.19 0.92
CA LEU A 57 -8.72 4.33 -0.03
C LEU A 57 -8.87 2.84 0.30
N SER A 58 -8.78 2.48 1.58
CA SER A 58 -8.93 1.09 2.03
C SER A 58 -10.36 0.56 1.75
N GLU A 59 -11.36 1.40 1.96
CA GLU A 59 -12.76 1.07 1.70
C GLU A 59 -13.02 0.86 0.21
N PHE A 60 -12.42 1.69 -0.66
CA PHE A 60 -12.46 1.47 -2.10
C PHE A 60 -11.87 0.10 -2.49
N VAL A 61 -10.69 -0.25 -1.98
CA VAL A 61 -10.05 -1.55 -2.27
C VAL A 61 -10.95 -2.70 -1.80
N ARG A 62 -11.53 -2.58 -0.60
CA ARG A 62 -12.47 -3.56 -0.04
C ARG A 62 -13.71 -3.73 -0.92
N GLN A 63 -14.34 -2.64 -1.34
CA GLN A 63 -15.52 -2.67 -2.21
C GLN A 63 -15.22 -3.33 -3.56
N GLN A 64 -14.05 -3.07 -4.13
CA GLN A 64 -13.60 -3.74 -5.35
C GLN A 64 -13.46 -5.26 -5.12
N GLY A 65 -12.81 -5.67 -4.02
CA GLY A 65 -12.68 -7.08 -3.65
C GLY A 65 -14.03 -7.78 -3.48
N VAL A 66 -14.95 -7.20 -2.72
CA VAL A 66 -16.31 -7.74 -2.50
C VAL A 66 -17.12 -7.83 -3.80
N SER A 67 -16.91 -6.89 -4.73
CA SER A 67 -17.57 -6.91 -6.04
C SER A 67 -16.88 -7.82 -7.08
N GLY A 68 -15.83 -8.55 -6.68
CA GLY A 68 -15.04 -9.40 -7.58
C GLY A 68 -14.29 -8.61 -8.67
N LYS A 69 -14.13 -7.30 -8.49
CA LYS A 69 -13.45 -6.40 -9.43
C LYS A 69 -12.02 -6.14 -8.97
N PRO A 70 -11.08 -5.93 -9.90
CA PRO A 70 -9.74 -5.52 -9.53
C PRO A 70 -9.73 -4.10 -8.95
N ALA A 71 -8.94 -3.88 -7.90
CA ALA A 71 -8.63 -2.54 -7.40
C ALA A 71 -7.44 -1.99 -8.20
N LEU A 72 -7.69 -1.00 -9.05
CA LEU A 72 -6.66 -0.36 -9.87
C LEU A 72 -6.23 0.95 -9.22
N LEU A 73 -5.00 0.99 -8.70
CA LEU A 73 -4.46 2.13 -7.95
C LEU A 73 -3.37 2.83 -8.76
N THR A 74 -3.59 4.09 -9.13
CA THR A 74 -2.58 4.92 -9.81
C THR A 74 -2.06 5.99 -8.88
N PHE A 75 -0.77 5.94 -8.57
CA PHE A 75 -0.10 6.92 -7.73
C PHE A 75 0.48 8.03 -8.59
N ILE A 76 0.07 9.27 -8.34
CA ILE A 76 0.54 10.45 -9.08
C ILE A 76 1.35 11.33 -8.13
N CYS A 77 2.54 11.74 -8.59
CA CYS A 77 3.30 12.77 -7.90
C CYS A 77 3.89 13.74 -8.92
N THR A 78 3.35 14.94 -8.98
CA THR A 78 3.70 15.97 -9.97
C THR A 78 5.07 16.60 -9.76
N HIS A 79 5.65 16.50 -8.56
CA HIS A 79 6.92 17.14 -8.22
C HIS A 79 8.07 16.15 -7.97
N ASN A 80 7.77 14.84 -7.94
CA ASN A 80 8.78 13.82 -7.67
C ASN A 80 8.26 12.44 -8.07
N SER A 81 8.58 12.00 -9.29
CA SER A 81 8.21 10.68 -9.80
C SER A 81 8.69 9.53 -8.91
N ARG A 82 9.79 9.68 -8.15
CA ARG A 82 10.25 8.64 -7.20
C ARG A 82 9.22 8.34 -6.12
N ARG A 83 8.43 9.34 -5.71
CA ARG A 83 7.38 9.12 -4.70
C ARG A 83 6.28 8.23 -5.26
N SER A 84 5.82 8.45 -6.50
CA SER A 84 4.80 7.58 -7.08
C SER A 84 5.30 6.16 -7.33
N HIS A 85 6.59 5.99 -7.70
CA HIS A 85 7.20 4.67 -7.86
C HIS A 85 7.26 3.90 -6.53
N LEU A 86 7.73 4.56 -5.48
CA LEU A 86 7.77 3.95 -4.15
C LEU A 86 6.36 3.65 -3.64
N CYS A 87 5.37 4.52 -3.88
CA CYS A 87 3.98 4.23 -3.51
C CYS A 87 3.43 3.01 -4.26
N GLN A 88 3.72 2.88 -5.56
CA GLN A 88 3.34 1.72 -6.36
C GLN A 88 3.87 0.42 -5.75
N ILE A 89 5.16 0.39 -5.40
CA ILE A 89 5.84 -0.78 -4.81
C ILE A 89 5.28 -1.09 -3.41
N TRP A 90 5.16 -0.08 -2.55
CA TRP A 90 4.69 -0.30 -1.17
C TRP A 90 3.21 -0.73 -1.11
N ALA A 91 2.36 -0.21 -1.99
CA ALA A 91 0.98 -0.66 -2.09
C ALA A 91 0.86 -2.11 -2.59
N ALA A 92 1.68 -2.50 -3.58
CA ALA A 92 1.74 -3.90 -4.02
C ALA A 92 2.29 -4.82 -2.94
N THR A 93 3.33 -4.38 -2.23
CA THR A 93 3.94 -5.11 -1.12
C THR A 93 2.93 -5.33 -0.01
N ALA A 94 2.18 -4.28 0.37
CA ALA A 94 1.18 -4.39 1.41
C ALA A 94 0.01 -5.29 0.96
N ALA A 95 -0.45 -5.20 -0.29
CA ALA A 95 -1.50 -6.08 -0.80
C ALA A 95 -1.06 -7.56 -0.71
N ALA A 96 0.18 -7.85 -1.10
CA ALA A 96 0.75 -9.17 -0.97
C ALA A 96 0.91 -9.61 0.51
N TYR A 97 1.42 -8.73 1.38
CA TYR A 97 1.67 -9.01 2.80
C TYR A 97 0.37 -9.33 3.56
N TYR A 98 -0.71 -8.60 3.30
CA TYR A 98 -2.02 -8.85 3.93
C TYR A 98 -2.90 -9.84 3.16
N GLY A 99 -2.37 -10.49 2.12
CA GLY A 99 -3.11 -11.50 1.34
C GLY A 99 -4.31 -10.96 0.56
N ILE A 100 -4.28 -9.68 0.18
CA ILE A 100 -5.37 -9.01 -0.54
C ILE A 100 -5.16 -9.19 -2.04
N GLU A 101 -6.05 -9.97 -2.64
CA GLU A 101 -5.95 -10.32 -4.05
C GLU A 101 -6.51 -9.23 -4.98
N ASN A 102 -6.19 -9.35 -6.27
CA ASN A 102 -6.71 -8.51 -7.35
C ASN A 102 -6.44 -6.99 -7.22
N VAL A 103 -5.43 -6.59 -6.44
CA VAL A 103 -4.91 -5.22 -6.41
C VAL A 103 -3.82 -5.04 -7.47
N ARG A 104 -3.97 -4.05 -8.35
CA ARG A 104 -2.93 -3.65 -9.31
C ARG A 104 -2.53 -2.21 -9.07
N THR A 105 -1.23 -1.97 -8.95
CA THR A 105 -0.68 -0.64 -8.67
C THR A 105 0.13 -0.12 -9.85
N PHE A 106 0.00 1.18 -10.10
CA PHE A 106 0.66 1.87 -11.20
C PHE A 106 1.26 3.19 -10.70
N SER A 107 2.40 3.57 -11.24
CA SER A 107 2.93 4.93 -11.11
C SER A 107 2.45 5.75 -12.31
N GLY A 108 1.89 6.92 -12.05
CA GLY A 108 1.62 7.96 -13.05
C GLY A 108 2.79 8.92 -13.25
N GLY A 109 3.99 8.57 -12.75
CA GLY A 109 5.20 9.37 -12.96
C GLY A 109 5.64 9.34 -14.41
N THR A 110 5.36 10.41 -15.15
CA THR A 110 5.69 10.54 -16.58
C THR A 110 7.06 11.17 -16.84
N GLU A 111 7.70 11.73 -15.81
CA GLU A 111 9.02 12.34 -15.96
C GLU A 111 10.13 11.31 -15.78
N ALA A 112 10.85 11.04 -16.88
CA ALA A 112 12.13 10.33 -16.90
C ALA A 112 13.24 11.21 -16.31
N THR A 113 13.10 11.64 -15.06
CA THR A 113 14.21 12.25 -14.34
C THR A 113 15.06 11.15 -13.73
N ALA A 114 16.36 11.18 -14.02
CA ALA A 114 17.34 10.21 -13.55
C ALA A 114 17.13 9.88 -12.06
N PHE A 115 17.24 8.58 -11.74
CA PHE A 115 17.11 8.09 -10.37
C PHE A 115 18.07 8.89 -9.46
N ASN A 116 17.52 9.61 -8.49
CA ASN A 116 18.32 10.45 -7.60
C ASN A 116 19.13 9.54 -6.67
N PRO A 117 20.48 9.64 -6.65
CA PRO A 117 21.34 8.78 -5.82
C PRO A 117 20.99 8.79 -4.33
N ARG A 118 20.38 9.87 -3.83
CA ARG A 118 19.93 9.98 -2.43
C ARG A 118 18.70 9.11 -2.10
N ALA A 119 18.15 8.40 -3.08
CA ALA A 119 17.13 7.38 -2.84
C ALA A 119 17.76 6.03 -2.41
N ILE A 120 19.09 5.88 -2.50
CA ILE A 120 19.89 4.75 -2.01
C ILE A 120 20.88 5.29 -0.96
N ALA A 121 20.41 6.06 0.01
CA ALA A 121 21.23 6.54 1.13
C ALA A 121 20.44 6.49 2.42
#